data_AF-D8IAE5-F1
#
_entry.id   AF-D8IAE5-F1
#
_cell.length_a   1.000
_cell.length_b   1.000
_cell.length_c   1.000
_cell.angle_alpha   90.00
_cell.angle_beta   90.00
_cell.angle_gamma   90.00
#
_symmetry.space_group_name_H-M   'P 1'
#
loop_
_entity.id
_entity.type
_entity.pdbx_description
1 polymer ?
#
loop_
_entity_poly.entity_id
_entity_poly.type
_entity_poly.pdbx_seq_one_letter_code
_entity_poly.pdbx_strand_id
1 'polypeptide(L)'
;MKKRILLFFIIITCISSCYDIAYVGISDRYMGTFRSREPIFSDGYDRYLFLNIKSGGLVTYFGGSGDSNINGLPEYENERISFINFIGDGNVYNFSNNDYVGKLVFRSDNQVEVTMKGQGVFNLNNIICDRVN
;
A
#
# COMPACT_ATOMS: atom_id res chain seq x y z
N MET A 1 -4.53 -50.40 -9.56
CA MET A 1 -3.82 -49.34 -10.31
C MET A 1 -4.69 -48.15 -10.70
N LYS A 2 -5.85 -48.34 -11.37
CA LYS A 2 -6.75 -47.24 -11.80
C LYS A 2 -7.15 -46.25 -10.69
N LYS A 3 -7.46 -46.72 -9.47
CA LYS A 3 -7.81 -45.86 -8.31
C LYS A 3 -6.65 -44.97 -7.83
N ARG A 4 -5.40 -45.42 -7.96
CA ARG A 4 -4.21 -44.63 -7.55
C ARG A 4 -3.89 -43.53 -8.57
N ILE A 5 -4.10 -43.80 -9.85
CA ILE A 5 -3.93 -42.82 -10.94
C ILE A 5 -5.00 -41.72 -10.82
N LEU A 6 -6.25 -42.08 -10.52
CA LEU A 6 -7.32 -41.12 -10.29
C LEU A 6 -7.00 -40.18 -9.11
N LEU A 7 -6.49 -40.74 -8.00
CA LEU A 7 -6.11 -39.96 -6.82
C LEU A 7 -4.98 -38.95 -7.14
N PHE A 8 -4.02 -39.36 -7.98
CA PHE A 8 -2.92 -38.52 -8.41
C PHE A 8 -3.39 -37.32 -9.24
N PHE A 9 -4.35 -37.53 -10.15
CA PHE A 9 -4.96 -36.43 -10.91
C PHE A 9 -5.79 -35.48 -10.04
N ILE A 10 -6.52 -36.01 -9.05
CA ILE A 10 -7.28 -35.18 -8.09
C ILE A 10 -6.33 -34.29 -7.28
N ILE A 11 -5.22 -34.85 -6.78
CA ILE A 11 -4.20 -34.10 -6.03
C ILE A 11 -3.59 -32.99 -6.89
N ILE A 12 -3.23 -33.29 -8.14
CA ILE A 12 -2.69 -32.28 -9.06
C ILE A 12 -3.69 -31.15 -9.29
N THR A 13 -4.96 -31.47 -9.57
CA THR A 13 -6.00 -30.45 -9.78
C THR A 13 -6.20 -29.57 -8.55
N CYS A 14 -6.16 -30.15 -7.35
CA CYS A 14 -6.27 -29.41 -6.09
C CYS A 14 -5.07 -28.49 -5.80
N ILE A 15 -3.86 -28.88 -6.19
CA ILE A 15 -2.66 -28.03 -6.04
C ILE A 15 -2.69 -26.88 -7.05
N SER A 16 -3.14 -27.13 -8.28
CA SER A 16 -3.28 -26.08 -9.30
C SER A 16 -4.44 -25.11 -9.07
N SER A 17 -5.46 -25.50 -8.31
CA SER A 17 -6.58 -24.62 -7.92
C SER A 17 -6.28 -23.77 -6.68
N CYS A 18 -5.12 -23.96 -6.02
CA CYS A 18 -4.73 -23.20 -4.83
C CYS A 18 -3.88 -21.96 -5.18
N TYR A 19 -3.93 -21.48 -6.43
CA TYR A 19 -3.59 -20.09 -6.74
C TYR A 19 -4.78 -19.20 -6.39
N ASP A 20 -5.24 -19.29 -5.15
CA ASP A 20 -6.07 -18.24 -4.58
C ASP A 20 -5.16 -17.02 -4.45
N ILE A 21 -5.52 -15.96 -5.16
CA ILE A 21 -4.93 -14.63 -4.96
C ILE A 21 -5.33 -14.23 -3.54
N ALA A 22 -4.55 -14.66 -2.56
CA ALA A 22 -4.70 -14.25 -1.18
C ALA A 22 -4.41 -12.75 -1.14
N TYR A 23 -5.42 -11.96 -0.81
CA TYR A 23 -5.24 -10.55 -0.48
C TYR A 23 -4.51 -10.48 0.86
N VAL A 24 -3.18 -10.59 0.81
CA VAL A 24 -2.32 -10.52 1.99
C VAL A 24 -2.09 -9.05 2.29
N GLY A 25 -2.47 -8.61 3.48
CA GLY A 25 -2.16 -7.27 3.96
C GLY A 25 -0.66 -6.96 3.91
N ILE A 26 -0.30 -5.68 4.01
CA ILE A 26 1.11 -5.29 4.09
C ILE A 26 1.75 -5.95 5.32
N SER A 27 2.95 -6.52 5.15
CA SER A 27 3.66 -7.22 6.22
C SER A 27 3.89 -6.32 7.44
N ASP A 28 3.67 -6.84 8.64
CA ASP A 28 3.75 -6.09 9.91
C ASP A 28 5.11 -5.41 10.13
N ARG A 29 6.21 -5.93 9.53
CA ARG A 29 7.55 -5.29 9.60
C ARG A 29 7.55 -3.86 9.05
N TYR A 30 6.66 -3.57 8.09
CA TYR A 30 6.55 -2.28 7.44
C TYR A 30 5.56 -1.35 8.14
N MET A 31 4.90 -1.77 9.23
CA MET A 31 3.99 -0.91 9.99
C MET A 31 4.68 0.37 10.46
N GLY A 32 3.92 1.46 10.46
CA GLY A 32 4.41 2.77 10.86
C GLY A 32 4.04 3.87 9.86
N THR A 33 4.51 5.08 10.16
CA THR A 33 4.30 6.25 9.32
C THR A 33 5.53 6.50 8.46
N PHE A 34 5.33 6.78 7.18
CA PHE A 34 6.37 7.19 6.23
C PHE A 34 5.99 8.53 5.65
N ARG A 35 6.98 9.38 5.37
CA ARG A 35 6.80 10.71 4.79
C ARG A 35 7.70 10.88 3.58
N SER A 36 7.21 11.51 2.51
CA SER A 36 8.04 11.91 1.38
C SER A 36 9.22 12.78 1.83
N ARG A 37 10.35 12.66 1.14
CA ARG A 37 11.52 13.52 1.38
C ARG A 37 11.28 14.96 1.02
N GLU A 38 10.57 15.15 -0.08
CA GLU A 38 10.27 16.44 -0.67
C GLU A 38 8.77 16.69 -0.57
N PRO A 39 8.34 17.97 -0.50
CA PRO A 39 6.93 18.31 -0.62
C PRO A 39 6.43 17.92 -2.01
N ILE A 40 5.20 17.42 -2.06
CA ILE A 40 4.49 17.06 -3.30
C ILE A 40 3.78 18.28 -3.88
N PHE A 41 3.29 19.17 -3.02
CA PHE A 41 2.65 20.42 -3.40
C PHE A 41 3.24 21.57 -2.58
N SER A 42 3.49 22.71 -3.23
CA SER A 42 4.14 23.87 -2.59
C SER A 42 3.44 25.21 -2.89
N ASP A 43 2.15 25.19 -3.28
CA ASP A 43 1.37 26.42 -3.47
C ASP A 43 0.92 27.00 -2.12
N GLY A 44 1.81 27.78 -1.49
CA GLY A 44 1.56 28.54 -0.26
C GLY A 44 1.80 27.77 1.06
N TYR A 45 1.71 26.43 1.04
CA TYR A 45 2.07 25.57 2.15
C TYR A 45 2.66 24.24 1.63
N ASP A 46 3.83 23.87 2.15
CA ASP A 46 4.52 22.64 1.76
C ASP A 46 3.78 21.40 2.30
N ARG A 47 3.21 20.64 1.37
CA ARG A 47 2.47 19.41 1.66
C ARG A 47 3.29 18.19 1.26
N TYR A 48 3.64 17.38 2.24
CA TYR A 48 4.33 16.11 2.09
C TYR A 48 3.33 14.97 1.97
N LEU A 49 3.69 13.92 1.23
CA LEU A 49 2.93 12.68 1.21
C LEU A 49 3.24 11.89 2.48
N PHE A 50 2.21 11.50 3.20
CA PHE A 50 2.31 10.57 4.31
C PHE A 50 1.62 9.25 3.99
N LEU A 51 2.24 8.16 4.45
CA LEU A 51 1.73 6.80 4.37
C LEU A 51 1.70 6.23 5.78
N ASN A 52 0.53 5.87 6.27
CA ASN A 52 0.37 5.19 7.53
C ASN A 52 0.00 3.73 7.25
N ILE A 53 0.95 2.83 7.50
CA ILE A 53 0.78 1.39 7.30
C ILE A 53 0.33 0.77 8.61
N LYS A 54 -0.83 0.13 8.57
CA LYS A 54 -1.40 -0.64 9.68
C LYS A 54 -1.57 -2.08 9.26
N SER A 55 -1.76 -2.97 10.23
CA SER A 55 -2.06 -4.37 9.94
C SER A 55 -3.29 -4.46 9.04
N GLY A 56 -3.10 -4.98 7.83
CA GLY A 56 -4.15 -5.11 6.81
C GLY A 56 -4.54 -3.84 6.06
N GLY A 57 -3.87 -2.70 6.24
CA GLY A 57 -4.32 -1.43 5.67
C GLY A 57 -3.23 -0.39 5.39
N LEU A 58 -3.54 0.52 4.46
CA LEU A 58 -2.76 1.71 4.15
C LEU A 58 -3.69 2.92 4.22
N VAL A 59 -3.26 3.96 4.93
CA VAL A 59 -3.87 5.29 4.84
C VAL A 59 -2.85 6.23 4.24
N THR A 60 -3.23 6.92 3.16
CA THR A 60 -2.40 7.97 2.56
C THR A 60 -3.05 9.33 2.74
N TYR A 61 -2.26 10.37 2.96
CA TYR A 61 -2.74 11.74 3.12
C TYR A 61 -1.62 12.74 2.79
N PHE A 62 -1.99 14.01 2.61
CA PHE A 62 -1.05 15.10 2.48
C PHE A 62 -1.07 15.95 3.74
N GLY A 63 0.11 16.32 4.25
CA GLY A 63 0.23 17.08 5.50
C GLY A 63 1.50 17.92 5.53
N GLY A 64 1.59 18.79 6.52
CA GLY A 64 2.77 19.60 6.81
C GLY A 64 3.95 18.79 7.34
N SER A 65 5.12 19.42 7.39
CA SER A 65 6.35 18.79 7.91
C SER A 65 6.26 18.38 9.38
N GLY A 66 5.37 19.02 10.16
CA GLY A 66 5.12 18.76 11.59
C GLY A 66 3.97 17.79 11.88
N ASP A 67 3.24 17.32 10.87
CA ASP A 67 2.05 16.49 11.09
C ASP A 67 2.45 15.02 11.27
N SER A 68 2.52 14.55 12.52
CA SER A 68 2.97 13.18 12.83
C SER A 68 1.83 12.17 12.97
N ASN A 69 0.60 12.61 13.26
CA ASN A 69 -0.52 11.69 13.45
C ASN A 69 -1.87 12.37 13.20
N ILE A 70 -2.39 12.24 11.99
CA ILE A 70 -3.70 12.82 11.67
C ILE A 70 -4.88 11.96 12.16
N ASN A 71 -4.66 10.76 12.74
CA ASN A 71 -5.73 9.83 13.13
C ASN A 71 -6.75 10.50 14.07
N GLY A 72 -7.99 10.69 13.60
CA GLY A 72 -9.07 11.32 14.38
C GLY A 72 -9.17 12.85 14.24
N LEU A 73 -8.38 13.47 13.35
CA LEU A 73 -8.49 14.89 13.03
C LEU A 73 -9.50 15.10 11.88
N PRO A 74 -10.65 15.75 12.14
CA PRO A 74 -11.72 15.91 11.15
C PRO A 74 -11.31 16.67 9.89
N GLU A 75 -10.37 17.62 10.02
CA GLU A 75 -9.86 18.44 8.93
C GLU A 75 -9.11 17.63 7.84
N TYR A 76 -8.57 16.46 8.20
CA TYR A 76 -7.87 15.57 7.27
C TYR A 76 -8.70 14.36 6.84
N GLU A 77 -9.96 14.22 7.31
CA GLU A 77 -10.81 13.08 6.93
C GLU A 77 -11.08 13.03 5.42
N ASN A 78 -11.25 14.19 4.78
CA ASN A 78 -11.49 14.29 3.33
C ASN A 78 -10.23 14.08 2.48
N GLU A 79 -9.03 14.19 3.07
CA GLU A 79 -7.75 14.03 2.38
C GLU A 79 -7.14 12.64 2.57
N ARG A 80 -7.81 11.78 3.36
CA ARG A 80 -7.41 10.40 3.58
C ARG A 80 -7.89 9.51 2.45
N ILE A 81 -6.96 8.73 1.94
CA ILE A 81 -7.26 7.64 1.04
C ILE A 81 -6.88 6.34 1.75
N SER A 82 -7.91 5.57 2.13
CA SER A 82 -7.76 4.29 2.82
C SER A 82 -7.83 3.14 1.82
N PHE A 83 -6.94 2.16 1.99
CA PHE A 83 -6.87 0.95 1.19
C PHE A 83 -6.83 -0.27 2.09
N ILE A 84 -7.64 -1.28 1.76
CA ILE A 84 -7.77 -2.53 2.53
C ILE A 84 -7.38 -3.78 1.73
N ASN A 85 -7.27 -3.68 0.41
CA ASN A 85 -6.95 -4.80 -0.47
C ASN A 85 -5.56 -4.62 -1.07
N PHE A 86 -4.70 -5.60 -0.86
CA PHE A 86 -3.33 -5.61 -1.38
C PHE A 86 -3.02 -6.94 -2.06
N ILE A 87 -2.30 -6.86 -3.17
CA ILE A 87 -1.64 -8.02 -3.78
C ILE A 87 -0.15 -7.80 -3.59
N GLY A 88 0.43 -8.60 -2.70
CA GLY A 88 1.84 -8.54 -2.33
C GLY A 88 2.68 -9.64 -2.99
N ASP A 89 3.85 -9.27 -3.50
CA ASP A 89 4.92 -10.20 -3.88
C ASP A 89 6.24 -9.69 -3.30
N GLY A 90 6.73 -10.38 -2.26
CA GLY A 90 7.92 -9.98 -1.51
C GLY A 90 7.79 -8.60 -0.86
N ASN A 91 8.51 -7.61 -1.39
CA ASN A 91 8.54 -6.23 -0.92
C ASN A 91 7.68 -5.26 -1.77
N VAL A 92 6.91 -5.79 -2.72
CA VAL A 92 6.05 -5.00 -3.62
C VAL A 92 4.59 -5.24 -3.28
N TYR A 93 3.82 -4.17 -3.12
CA TYR A 93 2.39 -4.22 -2.82
C TYR A 93 1.61 -3.32 -3.77
N ASN A 94 0.64 -3.88 -4.46
CA ASN A 94 -0.28 -3.12 -5.30
C ASN A 94 -1.57 -2.87 -4.54
N PHE A 95 -2.12 -1.66 -4.66
CA PHE A 95 -3.38 -1.27 -4.05
C PHE A 95 -4.26 -0.56 -5.07
N SER A 96 -5.57 -0.67 -4.90
CA SER A 96 -6.53 0.05 -5.73
C SER A 96 -7.83 0.29 -4.96
N ASN A 97 -8.49 1.39 -5.28
CA ASN A 97 -9.89 1.66 -4.95
C ASN A 97 -10.58 2.27 -6.18
N ASN A 98 -11.80 2.79 -6.01
CA ASN A 98 -12.57 3.36 -7.13
C ASN A 98 -11.87 4.55 -7.80
N ASP A 99 -11.07 5.31 -7.06
CA ASP A 99 -10.52 6.61 -7.50
C ASP A 99 -9.00 6.56 -7.77
N TYR A 100 -8.30 5.58 -7.19
CA TYR A 100 -6.85 5.50 -7.19
C TYR A 100 -6.35 4.08 -7.43
N VAL A 101 -5.25 3.98 -8.17
CA VAL A 101 -4.45 2.75 -8.31
C VAL A 101 -3.01 3.09 -7.97
N GLY A 102 -2.34 2.23 -7.21
CA GLY A 102 -0.97 2.48 -6.83
C GLY A 102 -0.17 1.24 -6.47
N LYS A 103 1.12 1.49 -6.26
CA LYS A 103 2.15 0.50 -5.97
C LYS A 103 3.09 1.06 -4.90
N LEU A 104 3.36 0.24 -3.90
CA LEU A 104 4.40 0.42 -2.90
C LEU A 104 5.55 -0.54 -3.18
N VAL A 105 6.78 -0.05 -3.12
CA VAL A 105 8.00 -0.86 -3.18
C VAL A 105 8.83 -0.56 -1.95
N PHE A 106 8.87 -1.48 -0.99
CA PHE A 106 9.70 -1.31 0.22
C PHE A 106 11.16 -1.57 -0.10
N ARG A 107 11.97 -0.52 -0.13
CA ARG A 107 13.42 -0.61 -0.36
C ARG A 107 14.17 -1.06 0.90
N SER A 108 13.61 -0.80 2.07
CA SER A 108 14.05 -1.30 3.38
C SER A 108 12.89 -1.20 4.39
N ASP A 109 13.11 -1.60 5.64
CA ASP A 109 12.11 -1.43 6.71
C ASP A 109 11.77 0.05 6.97
N ASN A 110 12.67 0.96 6.60
CA ASN A 110 12.54 2.39 6.87
C ASN A 110 12.34 3.23 5.61
N GLN A 111 12.14 2.60 4.44
CA GLN A 111 12.00 3.32 3.18
C GLN A 111 11.05 2.61 2.22
N VAL A 112 10.14 3.39 1.63
CA VAL A 112 9.18 2.93 0.64
C VAL A 112 9.14 3.89 -0.55
N GLU A 113 9.05 3.33 -1.73
CA GLU A 113 8.78 4.06 -2.97
C GLU A 113 7.32 3.91 -3.35
N VAL A 114 6.68 5.03 -3.68
CA VAL A 114 5.25 5.12 -3.99
C VAL A 114 5.06 5.57 -5.42
N THR A 115 4.22 4.83 -6.14
CA THR A 115 3.60 5.30 -7.38
C THR A 115 2.09 5.23 -7.20
N MET A 116 1.39 6.33 -7.50
CA MET A 116 -0.07 6.40 -7.37
C MET A 116 -0.65 7.22 -8.50
N LYS A 117 -1.68 6.69 -9.15
CA LYS A 117 -2.41 7.33 -10.24
C LYS A 117 -3.84 7.56 -9.77
N GLY A 118 -4.21 8.83 -9.60
CA GLY A 118 -5.60 9.23 -9.35
C GLY A 118 -6.36 9.39 -10.66
N GLN A 119 -7.64 9.06 -10.67
CA GLN A 119 -8.54 9.35 -11.79
C GLN A 119 -8.84 10.86 -11.87
N GLY A 120 -7.87 11.64 -12.36
CA GLY A 120 -8.05 13.06 -12.67
C GLY A 120 -7.69 14.05 -11.55
N VAL A 121 -7.14 13.59 -10.42
CA VAL A 121 -6.77 14.47 -9.29
C VAL A 121 -5.26 14.76 -9.30
N PHE A 122 -4.42 13.73 -9.17
CA PHE A 122 -2.96 13.87 -9.23
C PHE A 122 -2.29 12.53 -9.54
N ASN A 123 -1.05 12.58 -10.03
CA ASN A 123 -0.23 11.41 -10.32
C ASN A 123 1.12 11.55 -9.61
N LEU A 124 1.46 10.56 -8.79
CA LEU A 124 2.73 10.44 -8.09
C LEU A 124 3.54 9.33 -8.74
N ASN A 125 4.77 9.63 -9.13
CA ASN A 125 5.66 8.66 -9.76
C ASN A 125 6.95 8.55 -8.96
N ASN A 126 7.24 7.35 -8.47
CA ASN A 126 8.49 7.00 -7.78
C ASN A 126 8.85 7.94 -6.61
N ILE A 127 7.85 8.35 -5.83
CA ILE A 127 8.05 9.21 -4.65
C ILE A 127 8.71 8.38 -3.56
N ILE A 128 9.84 8.85 -3.04
CA ILE A 128 10.54 8.18 -1.94
C ILE A 128 10.05 8.74 -0.61
N CYS A 129 9.55 7.84 0.24
CA CYS A 129 9.15 8.12 1.59
C CYS A 129 10.05 7.38 2.58
N ASP A 130 10.51 8.07 3.61
CA ASP A 130 11.26 7.48 4.71
C ASP A 130 10.38 7.38 5.97
N ARG A 131 10.62 6.37 6.80
CA ARG A 131 9.89 6.16 8.05
C ARG A 131 10.14 7.35 8.99
N VAL A 132 9.07 7.85 9.59
CA VAL A 132 9.06 8.90 10.60
C VAL A 132 8.66 8.28 11.94
N ASN A 133 9.41 8.61 12.99
CA ASN A 133 9.19 8.13 14.36
C ASN A 133 8.00 8.81 15.02
#